data_AF-A0A7W0UMQ0-F1
#
_entry.id   AF-A0A7W0UMQ0-F1
#
_cell.length_a   1.000
_cell.length_b   1.000
_cell.length_c   1.000
_cell.angle_alpha   90.00
_cell.angle_beta   90.00
_cell.angle_gamma   90.00
#
_symmetry.space_group_name_H-M   'P 1'
#
loop_
_entity.id
_entity.type
_entity.pdbx_description
1 polymer ?
#
loop_
_entity_poly.entity_id
_entity_poly.type
_entity_poly.pdbx_seq_one_letter_code
_entity_poly.pdbx_strand_id
1 'polypeptide(L)'
;MNGSTSARSLAGRVPGRAAWVAALLAVALGAAGLAPTLGGASSHREAPLIAADPQADTTDVYAFRSPDKPSKVTLVANYIPFEEPAGGPNFYAFANKTLYDIKVDNDGDAKADVTFRWIFKNHYRNRNTFLYNTGRVTSLSDPDLNFYQTYSLTRLRPGRKPDVLARNLKVAPSHVGVGSMPNYQTLRDQATRSFGIGGGRGETFAGQADDAFFLDLRVFDLLYGGNLSEVGDDTVAGFNVNTIAVQIPRANLAKGGNVSSNPIIGTWSTSARPTKRVLRKNGSQKLGRGHRTTSRLGMPLVNELVIPLKDKNRWNASKPRDDAQFLEYVNDPIVPRVVNQVYGFSIPDSRPNKPGIQRDDLIEVFLTGLEGLNQPRNVRPSEELRLNMTTPVCEPVSCGSYSSFGVIGGDEAGYPNGRRLADDVTDITLRVAEGILLPPSQHDVRGDALTDGVQLNDSPFGNTFPYVSLPSAGSDASPH
;
A
#
# COMPACT_ATOMS: atom_id res chain seq x y z
N MET A 1 -3.19 -71.12 77.47
CA MET A 1 -2.01 -70.30 77.10
C MET A 1 -2.36 -69.50 75.87
N ASN A 2 -2.16 -68.18 75.98
CA ASN A 2 -2.19 -67.09 75.01
C ASN A 2 -3.48 -66.81 74.22
N GLY A 3 -4.05 -65.64 74.54
CA GLY A 3 -5.25 -65.10 73.94
C GLY A 3 -5.00 -63.92 72.99
N SER A 4 -6.06 -63.68 72.23
CA SER A 4 -6.55 -62.43 71.65
C SER A 4 -5.71 -61.62 70.65
N THR A 5 -6.37 -61.42 69.50
CA THR A 5 -6.52 -60.20 68.69
C THR A 5 -5.91 -60.15 67.29
N SER A 6 -6.84 -59.88 66.36
CA SER A 6 -6.77 -58.92 65.26
C SER A 6 -6.45 -59.44 63.85
N ALA A 7 -7.42 -59.21 62.99
CA ALA A 7 -7.40 -59.42 61.55
C ALA A 7 -6.63 -58.31 60.82
N ARG A 8 -5.93 -58.68 59.74
CA ARG A 8 -5.54 -57.77 58.64
C ARG A 8 -5.71 -58.51 57.31
N SER A 9 -6.72 -58.14 56.53
CA SER A 9 -6.84 -58.50 55.12
C SER A 9 -6.20 -57.42 54.25
N LEU A 10 -5.24 -57.81 53.41
CA LEU A 10 -4.68 -56.98 52.36
C LEU A 10 -5.67 -56.92 51.18
N ALA A 11 -6.19 -55.73 50.90
CA ALA A 11 -6.94 -55.44 49.69
C ALA A 11 -6.21 -54.34 48.89
N GLY A 12 -5.71 -54.70 47.72
CA GLY A 12 -5.17 -53.76 46.74
C GLY A 12 -6.28 -52.83 46.24
N ARG A 13 -6.06 -51.52 46.32
CA ARG A 13 -6.98 -50.51 45.79
C ARG A 13 -6.60 -50.16 44.35
N VAL A 14 -7.52 -50.45 43.45
CA VAL A 14 -7.66 -49.80 42.14
C VAL A 14 -8.03 -48.33 42.37
N PRO A 15 -7.39 -47.35 41.73
CA PRO A 15 -7.74 -45.93 41.90
C PRO A 15 -9.08 -45.63 41.21
N GLY A 16 -10.08 -45.28 42.01
CA GLY A 16 -11.42 -44.90 41.56
C GLY A 16 -11.50 -43.42 41.17
N ARG A 17 -11.93 -43.18 39.93
CA ARG A 17 -12.86 -42.14 39.41
C ARG A 17 -12.78 -40.67 39.87
N ALA A 18 -11.83 -40.24 40.68
CA ALA A 18 -11.66 -38.82 41.04
C ALA A 18 -10.69 -38.05 40.12
N ALA A 19 -9.95 -38.74 39.25
CA ALA A 19 -8.98 -38.11 38.34
C ALA A 19 -9.58 -37.53 37.05
N TRP A 20 -10.84 -37.84 36.73
CA TRP A 20 -11.45 -37.43 35.45
C TRP A 20 -12.24 -36.12 35.51
N VAL A 21 -12.56 -35.60 36.69
CA VAL A 21 -13.27 -34.30 36.82
C VAL A 21 -12.29 -33.12 36.89
N ALA A 22 -11.06 -33.33 37.40
CA ALA A 22 -10.03 -32.30 37.39
C ALA A 22 -9.45 -32.04 35.97
N ALA A 23 -9.44 -33.05 35.10
CA ALA A 23 -8.99 -32.90 33.71
C ALA A 23 -9.96 -32.11 32.83
N LEU A 24 -11.27 -32.12 33.12
CA LEU A 24 -12.27 -31.41 32.31
C LEU A 24 -12.41 -29.92 32.68
N LEU A 25 -12.08 -29.53 33.92
CA LEU A 25 -12.02 -28.12 34.34
C LEU A 25 -10.70 -27.44 33.96
N ALA A 26 -9.59 -28.18 33.86
CA ALA A 26 -8.32 -27.65 33.37
C ALA A 26 -8.32 -27.40 31.85
N VAL A 27 -9.10 -28.16 31.07
CA VAL A 27 -9.24 -27.92 29.61
C VAL A 27 -10.20 -26.76 29.30
N ALA A 28 -11.20 -26.50 30.16
CA ALA A 28 -12.11 -25.37 29.98
C ALA A 28 -11.49 -24.00 30.34
N LEU A 29 -10.50 -23.95 31.25
CA LEU A 29 -9.75 -22.73 31.58
C LEU A 29 -8.52 -22.50 30.67
N GLY A 30 -8.06 -23.52 29.94
CA GLY A 30 -7.01 -23.38 28.93
C GLY A 30 -7.50 -22.90 27.55
N ALA A 31 -8.80 -22.99 27.27
CA ALA A 31 -9.39 -22.61 25.98
C ALA A 31 -9.88 -21.15 25.92
N ALA A 32 -9.92 -20.42 27.04
CA ALA A 32 -10.25 -18.99 27.07
C ALA A 32 -9.03 -18.08 26.82
N GLY A 33 -7.81 -18.64 26.81
CA GLY A 33 -6.55 -17.92 26.57
C GLY A 33 -5.94 -18.12 25.17
N LEU A 34 -6.60 -18.90 24.30
CA LEU A 34 -6.22 -19.11 22.90
C LEU A 34 -7.32 -18.60 21.96
N ALA A 35 -7.94 -17.47 22.31
CA ALA A 35 -8.54 -16.65 21.26
C ALA A 35 -7.40 -16.28 20.31
N PRO A 36 -7.54 -16.45 18.98
CA PRO A 36 -6.60 -15.85 18.06
C PRO A 36 -6.57 -14.37 18.44
N THR A 37 -5.42 -13.90 18.90
CA THR A 37 -5.16 -12.47 18.87
C THR A 37 -5.42 -12.07 17.43
N LEU A 38 -6.43 -11.22 17.22
CA LEU A 38 -6.56 -10.47 15.99
C LEU A 38 -5.36 -9.50 15.97
N GLY A 39 -4.16 -10.06 15.80
CA GLY A 39 -2.95 -9.32 15.54
C GLY A 39 -3.14 -8.70 14.18
N GLY A 40 -3.54 -7.43 14.18
CA GLY A 40 -3.56 -6.61 12.99
C GLY A 40 -2.12 -6.41 12.55
N ALA A 41 -1.69 -7.22 11.58
CA ALA A 41 -0.54 -6.90 10.76
C ALA A 41 -1.02 -6.00 9.62
N SER A 42 -0.36 -4.86 9.36
CA SER A 42 -0.60 -4.12 8.11
C SER A 42 0.43 -3.06 7.76
N SER A 43 1.23 -3.30 6.72
CA SER A 43 1.44 -2.33 5.62
C SER A 43 0.31 -2.40 4.59
N HIS A 44 -0.40 -3.55 4.59
CA HIS A 44 -1.52 -3.92 3.75
C HIS A 44 -2.54 -4.75 4.55
N ARG A 45 -3.84 -4.46 4.43
CA ARG A 45 -4.97 -4.98 5.24
C ARG A 45 -5.31 -4.11 6.46
N GLU A 46 -5.19 -2.78 6.36
CA GLU A 46 -5.14 -1.90 7.54
C GLU A 46 -6.47 -1.84 8.26
N ALA A 47 -7.56 -1.92 7.50
CA ALA A 47 -8.92 -1.83 8.01
C ALA A 47 -9.60 -3.20 8.04
N PRO A 48 -10.44 -3.51 9.05
CA PRO A 48 -11.11 -4.80 9.14
C PRO A 48 -11.89 -5.23 7.89
N LEU A 49 -12.49 -4.26 7.17
CA LEU A 49 -13.22 -4.58 5.93
C LEU A 49 -12.29 -4.81 4.74
N ILE A 50 -11.17 -4.10 4.65
CA ILE A 50 -10.22 -4.25 3.54
C ILE A 50 -9.36 -5.50 3.71
N ALA A 51 -9.04 -5.86 4.95
CA ALA A 51 -8.39 -7.13 5.30
C ALA A 51 -9.15 -8.37 4.82
N ALA A 52 -10.47 -8.24 4.61
CA ALA A 52 -11.35 -9.28 4.08
C ALA A 52 -11.63 -9.15 2.57
N ASP A 53 -11.05 -8.15 1.89
CA ASP A 53 -11.20 -7.90 0.46
C ASP A 53 -9.87 -7.48 -0.21
N PRO A 54 -8.85 -8.37 -0.26
CA PRO A 54 -7.50 -8.05 -0.76
C PRO A 54 -7.48 -7.44 -2.17
N GLN A 55 -8.40 -7.86 -3.05
CA GLN A 55 -8.48 -7.32 -4.41
C GLN A 55 -8.84 -5.83 -4.48
N ALA A 56 -9.37 -5.25 -3.40
CA ALA A 56 -9.62 -3.81 -3.29
C ALA A 56 -8.60 -3.09 -2.41
N ASP A 57 -7.68 -3.82 -1.80
CA ASP A 57 -6.70 -3.26 -0.89
C ASP A 57 -5.67 -2.48 -1.69
N THR A 58 -5.52 -1.19 -1.37
CA THR A 58 -4.52 -0.34 -2.01
C THR A 58 -3.28 -0.45 -1.15
N THR A 59 -2.19 -0.91 -1.74
CA THR A 59 -0.94 -1.07 -1.03
C THR A 59 -0.17 0.23 -1.00
N ASP A 60 -0.01 0.89 -2.15
CA ASP A 60 0.78 2.12 -2.25
C ASP A 60 0.39 3.07 -3.39
N VAL A 61 0.86 4.31 -3.27
CA VAL A 61 0.77 5.34 -4.31
C VAL A 61 2.10 6.06 -4.47
N TYR A 62 2.49 6.28 -5.74
CA TYR A 62 3.69 7.00 -6.12
C TYR A 62 3.35 8.07 -7.15
N ALA A 63 3.99 9.23 -7.02
CA ALA A 63 3.83 10.34 -7.94
C ALA A 63 5.16 11.07 -8.06
N PHE A 64 5.75 11.02 -9.25
CA PHE A 64 7.06 11.63 -9.48
C PHE A 64 7.21 12.12 -10.92
N ARG A 65 8.14 13.06 -11.12
CA ARG A 65 8.55 13.50 -12.45
C ARG A 65 9.26 12.35 -13.15
N SER A 66 8.77 11.95 -14.32
CA SER A 66 9.32 10.81 -15.07
C SER A 66 10.81 11.05 -15.41
N PRO A 67 11.74 10.18 -14.98
CA PRO A 67 13.18 10.45 -15.14
C PRO A 67 13.67 10.40 -16.60
N ASP A 68 13.20 9.41 -17.36
CA ASP A 68 13.47 9.26 -18.80
C ASP A 68 12.72 10.29 -19.67
N LYS A 69 11.59 10.82 -19.16
CA LYS A 69 10.74 11.80 -19.84
C LYS A 69 10.37 12.98 -18.91
N PRO A 70 11.34 13.82 -18.49
CA PRO A 70 11.03 15.09 -17.85
C PRO A 70 10.11 15.86 -18.81
N SER A 71 9.13 16.69 -18.45
CA SER A 71 7.90 17.00 -19.23
C SER A 71 6.69 16.13 -18.89
N LYS A 72 6.88 14.90 -18.41
CA LYS A 72 5.81 14.02 -17.92
C LYS A 72 5.89 13.73 -16.42
N VAL A 73 4.79 13.25 -15.88
CA VAL A 73 4.66 12.73 -14.51
C VAL A 73 4.21 11.27 -14.61
N THR A 74 4.81 10.43 -13.78
CA THR A 74 4.40 9.04 -13.57
C THR A 74 3.58 8.97 -12.29
N LEU A 75 2.37 8.41 -12.39
CA LEU A 75 1.54 8.06 -11.26
C LEU A 75 1.39 6.53 -11.22
N VAL A 76 1.62 5.94 -10.06
CA VAL A 76 1.55 4.49 -9.83
C VAL A 76 0.66 4.24 -8.63
N ALA A 77 -0.15 3.19 -8.69
CA ALA A 77 -0.85 2.67 -7.53
C ALA A 77 -0.76 1.14 -7.52
N ASN A 78 -0.41 0.58 -6.37
CA ASN A 78 -0.30 -0.85 -6.15
C ASN A 78 -1.54 -1.35 -5.37
N TYR A 79 -1.90 -2.61 -5.58
CA TYR A 79 -3.05 -3.26 -4.99
C TYR A 79 -2.74 -4.72 -4.74
N ILE A 80 -3.53 -5.34 -3.86
CA ILE A 80 -3.43 -6.77 -3.53
C ILE A 80 -2.07 -7.08 -2.93
N PRO A 81 -1.98 -7.09 -1.59
CA PRO A 81 -0.70 -7.29 -0.95
C PRO A 81 -0.30 -8.75 -0.86
N PHE A 82 0.99 -8.98 -0.58
CA PHE A 82 1.54 -10.28 -0.25
C PHE A 82 1.17 -11.34 -1.30
N GLU A 83 1.28 -10.99 -2.59
CA GLU A 83 1.01 -11.95 -3.66
C GLU A 83 2.18 -12.95 -3.75
N GLU A 84 2.09 -14.02 -2.96
CA GLU A 84 2.98 -15.18 -3.00
C GLU A 84 3.14 -15.68 -4.45
N PRO A 85 4.35 -15.64 -5.04
CA PRO A 85 4.58 -16.02 -6.43
C PRO A 85 3.99 -17.39 -6.79
N ALA A 86 4.08 -18.37 -5.89
CA ALA A 86 3.56 -19.73 -6.09
C ALA A 86 2.04 -19.88 -5.80
N GLY A 87 1.24 -18.83 -6.00
CA GLY A 87 -0.20 -18.77 -5.64
C GLY A 87 -1.19 -19.58 -6.50
N GLY A 88 -0.76 -20.61 -7.22
CA GLY A 88 -1.64 -21.43 -8.06
C GLY A 88 -2.70 -22.22 -7.28
N PRO A 89 -3.78 -22.71 -7.93
CA PRO A 89 -4.09 -22.65 -9.36
C PRO A 89 -4.83 -21.37 -9.80
N ASN A 90 -5.24 -20.50 -8.85
CA ASN A 90 -5.87 -19.22 -9.13
C ASN A 90 -4.96 -18.08 -8.68
N PHE A 91 -4.34 -17.42 -9.64
CA PHE A 91 -3.43 -16.31 -9.37
C PHE A 91 -4.16 -14.98 -9.18
N TYR A 92 -3.39 -13.92 -8.96
CA TYR A 92 -3.85 -12.62 -8.51
C TYR A 92 -4.38 -11.75 -9.65
N ALA A 93 -5.71 -11.74 -9.79
CA ALA A 93 -6.39 -10.90 -10.76
C ALA A 93 -6.90 -9.61 -10.11
N PHE A 94 -6.92 -8.50 -10.85
CA PHE A 94 -7.72 -7.34 -10.48
C PHE A 94 -9.20 -7.74 -10.39
N ALA A 95 -9.96 -7.13 -9.49
CA ALA A 95 -11.38 -7.46 -9.35
C ALA A 95 -12.23 -6.92 -10.51
N ASN A 96 -13.13 -7.78 -10.99
CA ASN A 96 -14.17 -7.39 -11.95
C ASN A 96 -15.12 -6.34 -11.37
N LYS A 97 -15.43 -5.32 -12.18
CA LYS A 97 -16.40 -4.25 -11.86
C LYS A 97 -16.04 -3.40 -10.62
N THR A 98 -14.83 -3.53 -10.08
CA THR A 98 -14.24 -2.56 -9.18
C THR A 98 -13.76 -1.37 -9.99
N LEU A 99 -13.86 -0.16 -9.43
CA LEU A 99 -13.29 1.05 -10.01
C LEU A 99 -11.94 1.25 -9.32
N TYR A 100 -10.86 1.14 -10.09
CA TYR A 100 -9.52 1.48 -9.63
C TYR A 100 -9.17 2.84 -10.20
N ASP A 101 -8.97 3.82 -9.31
CA ASP A 101 -8.78 5.21 -9.69
C ASP A 101 -7.44 5.72 -9.17
N ILE A 102 -6.74 6.51 -9.98
CA ILE A 102 -5.77 7.50 -9.52
C ILE A 102 -6.40 8.87 -9.74
N LYS A 103 -6.45 9.69 -8.70
CA LYS A 103 -7.12 11.00 -8.66
C LYS A 103 -6.11 12.10 -8.45
N VAL A 104 -6.40 13.25 -9.05
CA VAL A 104 -5.55 14.42 -9.05
C VAL A 104 -6.39 15.65 -8.73
N ASP A 105 -6.05 16.34 -7.65
CA ASP A 105 -6.41 17.72 -7.34
C ASP A 105 -5.34 18.64 -7.94
N ASN A 106 -5.73 19.65 -8.71
CA ASN A 106 -4.80 20.62 -9.28
C ASN A 106 -5.08 22.06 -8.87
N ASP A 107 -5.92 22.27 -7.86
CA ASP A 107 -6.24 23.60 -7.33
C ASP A 107 -6.25 23.76 -5.80
N GLY A 108 -6.08 22.64 -5.08
CA GLY A 108 -5.86 22.59 -3.64
C GLY A 108 -7.15 22.50 -2.83
N ASP A 109 -8.32 22.31 -3.45
CA ASP A 109 -9.61 22.25 -2.75
C ASP A 109 -9.97 20.86 -2.18
N ALA A 110 -9.05 19.90 -2.33
CA ALA A 110 -9.13 18.49 -1.96
C ALA A 110 -10.21 17.69 -2.68
N LYS A 111 -10.51 18.07 -3.93
CA LYS A 111 -11.42 17.34 -4.82
C LYS A 111 -10.68 16.98 -6.12
N ALA A 112 -11.06 15.84 -6.68
CA ALA A 112 -10.43 15.38 -7.91
C ALA A 112 -10.91 16.22 -9.11
N ASP A 113 -9.99 16.94 -9.73
CA ASP A 113 -10.16 17.62 -11.02
C ASP A 113 -9.95 16.67 -12.19
N VAL A 114 -9.05 15.70 -12.00
CA VAL A 114 -8.77 14.63 -12.97
C VAL A 114 -8.83 13.28 -12.25
N THR A 115 -9.45 12.30 -12.88
CA THR A 115 -9.39 10.91 -12.43
C THR A 115 -9.04 10.00 -13.60
N PHE A 116 -7.99 9.20 -13.45
CA PHE A 116 -7.68 8.09 -14.34
C PHE A 116 -8.30 6.83 -13.75
N ARG A 117 -9.18 6.18 -14.51
CA ARG A 117 -9.96 5.03 -14.06
C ARG A 117 -9.67 3.80 -14.90
N TRP A 118 -9.33 2.71 -14.23
CA TRP A 118 -9.23 1.36 -14.77
C TRP A 118 -10.44 0.53 -14.37
N ILE A 119 -10.98 -0.21 -15.34
CA ILE A 119 -12.03 -1.20 -15.11
C ILE A 119 -11.62 -2.49 -15.83
N PHE A 120 -11.47 -3.56 -15.07
CA PHE A 120 -10.99 -4.85 -15.53
C PHE A 120 -12.12 -5.81 -15.87
N LYS A 121 -11.80 -6.73 -16.79
CA LYS A 121 -12.66 -7.83 -17.24
C LYS A 121 -11.85 -9.10 -17.37
N ASN A 122 -12.33 -10.18 -16.75
CA ASN A 122 -11.72 -11.51 -16.86
C ASN A 122 -12.21 -12.24 -18.10
N HIS A 123 -11.32 -13.01 -18.71
CA HIS A 123 -11.59 -13.86 -19.85
C HIS A 123 -10.96 -15.24 -19.62
N TYR A 124 -11.61 -16.26 -20.17
CA TYR A 124 -11.11 -17.62 -20.21
C TYR A 124 -11.22 -18.12 -21.65
N ARG A 125 -10.16 -18.72 -22.19
CA ARG A 125 -10.21 -19.39 -23.49
C ARG A 125 -10.86 -20.77 -23.39
N ASN A 126 -10.51 -21.52 -22.35
CA ASN A 126 -11.00 -22.85 -22.02
C ASN A 126 -11.40 -22.92 -20.55
N ARG A 127 -12.71 -23.13 -20.29
CA ARG A 127 -13.26 -23.29 -18.94
C ARG A 127 -13.31 -24.74 -18.44
N ASN A 128 -12.89 -25.70 -19.26
CA ASN A 128 -12.88 -27.12 -18.93
C ASN A 128 -11.55 -27.56 -18.26
N THR A 129 -10.74 -26.61 -17.80
CA THR A 129 -9.49 -26.84 -17.10
C THR A 129 -9.33 -25.82 -15.98
N PHE A 130 -8.57 -26.19 -14.94
CA PHE A 130 -8.18 -25.28 -13.86
C PHE A 130 -6.89 -24.49 -14.19
N LEU A 131 -6.21 -24.82 -15.28
CA LEU A 131 -4.90 -24.25 -15.62
C LEU A 131 -5.00 -22.77 -15.99
N TYR A 132 -4.09 -21.96 -15.42
CA TYR A 132 -3.92 -20.54 -15.79
C TYR A 132 -3.42 -20.38 -17.24
N ASN A 133 -2.51 -21.26 -17.65
CA ASN A 133 -2.01 -21.41 -19.01
C ASN A 133 -1.91 -22.90 -19.39
N THR A 134 -2.21 -23.24 -20.64
CA THR A 134 -2.23 -24.64 -21.15
C THR A 134 -0.92 -25.07 -21.81
N GLY A 135 0.05 -24.17 -21.90
CA GLY A 135 1.35 -24.34 -22.52
C GLY A 135 2.24 -23.14 -22.22
N ARG A 136 3.37 -23.01 -22.92
CA ARG A 136 4.30 -21.89 -22.71
C ARG A 136 3.68 -20.61 -23.26
N VAL A 137 3.70 -19.53 -22.48
CA VAL A 137 3.19 -18.21 -22.85
C VAL A 137 4.36 -17.32 -23.23
N THR A 138 4.43 -16.96 -24.51
CA THR A 138 5.50 -16.10 -25.08
C THR A 138 5.00 -14.74 -25.53
N SER A 139 3.67 -14.54 -25.55
CA SER A 139 3.02 -13.26 -25.84
C SER A 139 1.69 -13.12 -25.11
N LEU A 140 1.17 -11.91 -24.95
CA LEU A 140 -0.16 -11.69 -24.39
C LEU A 140 -1.28 -12.24 -25.29
N SER A 141 -1.03 -12.42 -26.58
CA SER A 141 -1.96 -13.03 -27.55
C SER A 141 -1.88 -14.55 -27.61
N ASP A 142 -0.91 -15.16 -26.94
CA ASP A 142 -0.61 -16.58 -27.00
C ASP A 142 -1.87 -17.42 -26.70
N PRO A 143 -2.25 -18.38 -27.57
CA PRO A 143 -3.41 -19.24 -27.35
C PRO A 143 -3.32 -20.02 -26.03
N ASP A 144 -2.12 -20.28 -25.52
CA ASP A 144 -1.92 -21.00 -24.28
C ASP A 144 -2.15 -20.16 -23.03
N LEU A 145 -2.24 -18.83 -23.14
CA LEU A 145 -2.69 -17.98 -22.03
C LEU A 145 -4.21 -18.11 -21.85
N ASN A 146 -4.60 -19.10 -21.04
CA ASN A 146 -6.00 -19.49 -20.83
C ASN A 146 -6.79 -18.41 -20.08
N PHE A 147 -6.30 -18.00 -18.90
CA PHE A 147 -6.82 -16.85 -18.17
C PHE A 147 -6.10 -15.57 -18.61
N TYR A 148 -6.86 -14.53 -18.93
CA TYR A 148 -6.29 -13.20 -19.12
C TYR A 148 -7.31 -12.13 -18.73
N GLN A 149 -6.80 -10.96 -18.38
CA GLN A 149 -7.64 -9.78 -18.13
C GLN A 149 -7.44 -8.73 -19.22
N THR A 150 -8.51 -7.96 -19.44
CA THR A 150 -8.44 -6.72 -20.21
C THR A 150 -8.96 -5.56 -19.40
N TYR A 151 -8.49 -4.35 -19.67
CA TYR A 151 -9.00 -3.13 -19.06
C TYR A 151 -9.34 -2.05 -20.08
N SER A 152 -10.11 -1.06 -19.63
CA SER A 152 -10.24 0.24 -20.29
C SER A 152 -9.71 1.33 -19.36
N LEU A 153 -8.99 2.30 -19.92
CA LEU A 153 -8.51 3.48 -19.22
C LEU A 153 -9.38 4.68 -19.63
N THR A 154 -10.00 5.32 -18.64
CA THR A 154 -10.86 6.49 -18.86
C THR A 154 -10.38 7.66 -18.01
N ARG A 155 -10.25 8.84 -18.61
CA ARG A 155 -10.07 10.10 -17.90
C ARG A 155 -11.43 10.74 -17.62
N LEU A 156 -11.67 11.09 -16.37
CA LEU A 156 -12.85 11.80 -15.90
C LEU A 156 -12.44 13.20 -15.44
N ARG A 157 -13.28 14.19 -15.75
CA ARG A 157 -13.15 15.58 -15.29
C ARG A 157 -14.53 16.12 -14.92
N PRO A 158 -14.70 16.84 -13.81
CA PRO A 158 -15.98 17.43 -13.43
C PRO A 158 -16.61 18.25 -14.56
N GLY A 159 -17.92 18.08 -14.79
CA GLY A 159 -18.66 18.80 -15.83
C GLY A 159 -18.31 18.45 -17.27
N ARG A 160 -17.44 17.45 -17.52
CA ARG A 160 -17.04 17.00 -18.86
C ARG A 160 -17.52 15.57 -19.11
N LYS A 161 -17.73 15.22 -20.38
CA LYS A 161 -17.96 13.83 -20.78
C LYS A 161 -16.70 12.99 -20.49
N PRO A 162 -16.84 11.71 -20.07
CA PRO A 162 -15.71 10.80 -19.92
C PRO A 162 -14.89 10.69 -21.22
N ASP A 163 -13.57 10.75 -21.08
CA ASP A 163 -12.61 10.64 -22.17
C ASP A 163 -11.99 9.24 -22.13
N VAL A 164 -12.37 8.37 -23.05
CA VAL A 164 -11.85 7.00 -23.06
C VAL A 164 -10.53 6.97 -23.82
N LEU A 165 -9.45 6.88 -23.06
CA LEU A 165 -8.07 6.94 -23.54
C LEU A 165 -7.64 5.63 -24.20
N ALA A 166 -8.08 4.50 -23.65
CA ALA A 166 -7.80 3.17 -24.21
C ALA A 166 -8.91 2.16 -23.88
N ARG A 167 -9.07 1.15 -24.72
CA ARG A 167 -10.06 0.07 -24.56
C ARG A 167 -9.44 -1.29 -24.82
N ASN A 168 -9.91 -2.29 -24.07
CA ASN A 168 -9.57 -3.70 -24.24
C ASN A 168 -8.05 -3.97 -24.25
N LEU A 169 -7.26 -3.19 -23.51
CA LEU A 169 -5.83 -3.44 -23.34
C LEU A 169 -5.64 -4.68 -22.47
N LYS A 170 -4.67 -5.54 -22.79
CA LYS A 170 -4.36 -6.72 -21.97
C LYS A 170 -3.53 -6.33 -20.76
N VAL A 171 -3.83 -6.96 -19.63
CA VAL A 171 -3.05 -6.89 -18.39
C VAL A 171 -1.85 -7.83 -18.52
N ALA A 172 -0.68 -7.47 -17.98
CA ALA A 172 0.40 -8.43 -17.85
C ALA A 172 -0.04 -9.56 -16.89
N PRO A 173 0.02 -10.83 -17.29
CA PRO A 173 -0.50 -11.93 -16.49
C PRO A 173 0.34 -12.14 -15.23
N SER A 174 -0.17 -12.82 -14.21
CA SER A 174 0.67 -13.21 -13.06
C SER A 174 1.83 -14.10 -13.52
N HIS A 175 3.02 -13.98 -12.93
CA HIS A 175 4.20 -14.74 -13.31
C HIS A 175 4.16 -16.15 -12.74
N VAL A 176 3.39 -17.02 -13.40
CA VAL A 176 3.17 -18.43 -12.99
C VAL A 176 4.47 -19.21 -12.72
N GLY A 177 5.56 -18.85 -13.38
CA GLY A 177 6.87 -19.48 -13.23
C GLY A 177 7.63 -19.53 -14.55
N VAL A 178 8.95 -19.75 -14.49
CA VAL A 178 9.85 -19.69 -15.66
C VAL A 178 9.54 -20.76 -16.71
N GLY A 179 8.98 -21.91 -16.32
CA GLY A 179 8.54 -22.94 -17.26
C GLY A 179 7.36 -22.49 -18.12
N SER A 180 6.40 -21.78 -17.50
CA SER A 180 5.21 -21.23 -18.15
C SER A 180 5.51 -19.95 -18.92
N MET A 181 6.31 -19.05 -18.35
CA MET A 181 6.58 -17.71 -18.85
C MET A 181 8.10 -17.44 -18.83
N PRO A 182 8.86 -17.99 -19.79
CA PRO A 182 10.32 -17.98 -19.75
C PRO A 182 10.96 -16.60 -19.99
N ASN A 183 10.21 -15.66 -20.58
CA ASN A 183 10.67 -14.29 -20.79
C ASN A 183 9.55 -13.33 -20.37
N TYR A 184 9.45 -13.09 -19.06
CA TYR A 184 8.39 -12.27 -18.51
C TYR A 184 8.51 -10.79 -18.91
N GLN A 185 9.74 -10.28 -19.11
CA GLN A 185 9.98 -8.94 -19.65
C GLN A 185 9.22 -8.71 -20.97
N THR A 186 9.20 -9.69 -21.87
CA THR A 186 8.45 -9.59 -23.13
C THR A 186 6.94 -9.42 -22.89
N LEU A 187 6.37 -10.08 -21.87
CA LEU A 187 4.96 -9.94 -21.52
C LEU A 187 4.69 -8.56 -20.89
N ARG A 188 5.59 -8.08 -20.02
CA ARG A 188 5.58 -6.73 -19.44
C ARG A 188 5.61 -5.66 -20.53
N ASP A 189 6.52 -5.76 -21.48
CA ASP A 189 6.66 -4.79 -22.59
C ASP A 189 5.40 -4.74 -23.47
N GLN A 190 4.80 -5.90 -23.76
CA GLN A 190 3.55 -5.96 -24.52
C GLN A 190 2.35 -5.37 -23.77
N ALA A 191 2.37 -5.40 -22.44
CA ALA A 191 1.33 -4.84 -21.56
C ALA A 191 1.47 -3.32 -21.36
N THR A 192 2.66 -2.77 -21.61
CA THR A 192 2.91 -1.33 -21.61
C THR A 192 2.41 -0.71 -22.91
N ARG A 193 1.41 0.17 -22.82
CA ARG A 193 0.69 0.70 -23.99
C ARG A 193 0.65 2.22 -24.00
N SER A 194 1.02 2.81 -25.14
CA SER A 194 0.76 4.24 -25.37
C SER A 194 -0.71 4.51 -25.72
N PHE A 195 -1.17 5.72 -25.42
CA PHE A 195 -2.46 6.25 -25.85
C PHE A 195 -2.36 7.76 -26.17
N GLY A 196 -3.32 8.27 -26.95
CA GLY A 196 -3.43 9.71 -27.21
C GLY A 196 -4.08 10.44 -26.03
N ILE A 197 -3.55 11.60 -25.66
CA ILE A 197 -4.13 12.48 -24.65
C ILE A 197 -3.80 13.93 -25.01
N GLY A 198 -4.67 14.90 -24.70
CA GLY A 198 -4.58 16.29 -25.16
C GLY A 198 -3.16 16.83 -25.37
N GLY A 199 -2.81 17.19 -26.61
CA GLY A 199 -1.50 17.76 -26.95
C GLY A 199 -0.31 16.79 -26.95
N GLY A 200 -0.51 15.47 -26.80
CA GLY A 200 0.60 14.50 -26.82
C GLY A 200 0.18 13.03 -26.65
N ARG A 201 1.10 12.23 -26.11
CA ARG A 201 0.90 10.80 -25.83
C ARG A 201 1.19 10.49 -24.35
N GLY A 202 0.31 9.69 -23.76
CA GLY A 202 0.55 9.05 -22.46
C GLY A 202 0.91 7.58 -22.63
N GLU A 203 1.35 6.96 -21.55
CA GLU A 203 1.60 5.51 -21.45
C GLU A 203 0.88 4.95 -20.24
N THR A 204 0.40 3.70 -20.33
CA THR A 204 -0.25 3.00 -19.23
C THR A 204 0.25 1.57 -19.15
N PHE A 205 0.30 1.06 -17.93
CA PHE A 205 0.61 -0.32 -17.60
C PHE A 205 -0.41 -0.81 -16.57
N ALA A 206 -0.75 -2.09 -16.65
CA ALA A 206 -1.47 -2.79 -15.59
C ALA A 206 -1.03 -4.25 -15.55
N GLY A 207 -0.73 -4.77 -14.37
CA GLY A 207 -0.39 -6.17 -14.15
C GLY A 207 0.48 -6.37 -12.93
N GLN A 208 0.94 -7.61 -12.74
CA GLN A 208 1.76 -7.98 -11.60
C GLN A 208 3.16 -7.34 -11.69
N ALA A 209 3.66 -6.88 -10.55
CA ALA A 209 5.02 -6.45 -10.32
C ALA A 209 5.47 -6.94 -8.95
N ASP A 210 6.78 -6.93 -8.75
CA ASP A 210 7.38 -7.01 -7.42
C ASP A 210 6.88 -5.83 -6.56
N ASP A 211 6.73 -6.04 -5.25
CA ASP A 211 6.31 -4.95 -4.37
C ASP A 211 7.41 -3.89 -4.32
N ALA A 212 7.03 -2.64 -4.58
CA ALA A 212 7.98 -1.54 -4.59
C ALA A 212 8.03 -0.82 -3.25
N PHE A 213 7.21 -1.23 -2.28
CA PHE A 213 7.42 -0.88 -0.88
C PHE A 213 8.43 -1.85 -0.31
N PHE A 214 9.36 -1.34 0.48
CA PHE A 214 10.33 -2.12 1.22
C PHE A 214 10.24 -1.67 2.67
N LEU A 215 10.08 -2.62 3.58
CA LEU A 215 9.96 -2.33 5.00
C LEU A 215 10.13 -3.58 5.86
N ASP A 216 10.48 -3.33 7.11
CA ASP A 216 10.44 -4.37 8.15
C ASP A 216 9.13 -4.34 8.93
N LEU A 217 8.17 -5.19 8.52
CA LEU A 217 6.87 -5.37 9.19
C LEU A 217 6.96 -5.96 10.58
N ARG A 218 8.14 -6.44 10.99
CA ARG A 218 8.35 -6.77 12.38
C ARG A 218 8.13 -5.54 13.25
N VAL A 219 8.07 -4.30 12.72
CA VAL A 219 7.58 -3.08 13.41
C VAL A 219 6.30 -3.29 14.22
N PHE A 220 5.43 -4.21 13.80
CA PHE A 220 4.18 -4.51 14.50
C PHE A 220 4.35 -5.52 15.65
N ASP A 221 5.50 -6.19 15.73
CA ASP A 221 6.04 -6.83 16.93
C ASP A 221 6.56 -5.76 17.90
N LEU A 222 5.70 -4.76 18.15
CA LEU A 222 5.86 -3.58 19.00
C LEU A 222 7.24 -3.48 19.66
N LEU A 223 8.17 -2.76 19.05
CA LEU A 223 8.21 -2.54 17.61
C LEU A 223 9.13 -3.55 16.94
N TYR A 224 10.17 -4.02 17.60
CA TYR A 224 10.99 -5.13 17.10
C TYR A 224 11.37 -6.00 18.28
N GLY A 225 10.36 -6.53 19.00
CA GLY A 225 10.54 -7.20 20.29
C GLY A 225 11.13 -6.31 21.38
N GLY A 226 10.94 -4.99 21.27
CA GLY A 226 11.57 -4.00 22.15
C GLY A 226 13.08 -3.85 21.96
N ASN A 227 13.64 -4.30 20.83
CA ASN A 227 15.06 -4.18 20.53
C ASN A 227 15.30 -3.63 19.11
N LEU A 228 15.76 -2.39 18.98
CA LEU A 228 16.04 -1.77 17.68
C LEU A 228 17.24 -2.40 16.94
N SER A 229 18.00 -3.33 17.54
CA SER A 229 19.02 -4.08 16.79
C SER A 229 18.44 -5.22 15.95
N GLU A 230 17.13 -5.47 16.05
CA GLU A 230 16.41 -6.57 15.38
C GLU A 230 15.72 -6.12 14.07
N VAL A 231 15.97 -4.89 13.64
CA VAL A 231 15.49 -4.30 12.39
C VAL A 231 16.29 -4.82 11.19
N GLY A 232 15.80 -4.58 9.98
CA GLY A 232 16.52 -4.78 8.72
C GLY A 232 16.14 -6.03 7.94
N ASP A 233 15.01 -6.66 8.27
CA ASP A 233 14.43 -7.72 7.45
C ASP A 233 13.38 -7.13 6.50
N ASP A 234 13.63 -7.16 5.19
CA ASP A 234 12.63 -6.72 4.21
C ASP A 234 11.53 -7.78 4.09
N THR A 235 10.56 -7.68 4.99
CA THR A 235 9.48 -8.66 5.16
C THR A 235 8.52 -8.77 3.96
N VAL A 236 8.63 -7.86 2.98
CA VAL A 236 7.85 -7.89 1.74
C VAL A 236 8.71 -8.30 0.54
N ALA A 237 10.02 -8.48 0.70
CA ALA A 237 10.93 -8.91 -0.35
C ALA A 237 10.40 -10.16 -1.05
N GLY A 238 10.44 -10.14 -2.37
CA GLY A 238 9.96 -11.18 -3.28
C GLY A 238 8.46 -11.50 -3.25
N PHE A 239 7.65 -10.76 -2.48
CA PHE A 239 6.21 -10.74 -2.71
C PHE A 239 5.89 -9.87 -3.92
N ASN A 240 4.80 -10.19 -4.58
CA ASN A 240 4.28 -9.37 -5.66
C ASN A 240 3.09 -8.51 -5.21
N VAL A 241 2.75 -7.57 -6.07
CA VAL A 241 1.52 -6.77 -6.04
C VAL A 241 0.97 -6.60 -7.45
N ASN A 242 -0.29 -6.20 -7.53
CA ASN A 242 -0.92 -5.77 -8.77
C ASN A 242 -0.77 -4.24 -8.93
N THR A 243 -0.04 -3.82 -9.96
CA THR A 243 0.23 -2.41 -10.23
C THR A 243 -0.65 -1.86 -11.36
N ILE A 244 -1.17 -0.65 -11.19
CA ILE A 244 -1.59 0.22 -12.30
C ILE A 244 -0.65 1.43 -12.36
N ALA A 245 -0.22 1.79 -13.57
CA ALA A 245 0.62 2.95 -13.77
C ALA A 245 0.16 3.77 -14.98
N VAL A 246 0.41 5.07 -14.91
CA VAL A 246 0.17 6.00 -16.03
C VAL A 246 1.24 7.09 -16.08
N GLN A 247 1.80 7.32 -17.27
CA GLN A 247 2.75 8.40 -17.54
C GLN A 247 2.08 9.46 -18.41
N ILE A 248 1.95 10.68 -17.88
CA ILE A 248 1.10 11.74 -18.44
C ILE A 248 1.91 13.04 -18.66
N PRO A 249 1.75 13.75 -19.79
CA PRO A 249 2.31 15.10 -19.94
C PRO A 249 1.79 16.03 -18.84
N ARG A 250 2.68 16.77 -18.17
CA ARG A 250 2.33 17.65 -17.03
C ARG A 250 1.17 18.61 -17.30
N ALA A 251 1.08 19.14 -18.52
CA ALA A 251 -0.02 20.02 -18.93
C ALA A 251 -1.41 19.34 -18.93
N ASN A 252 -1.49 18.01 -18.91
CA ASN A 252 -2.77 17.31 -18.75
C ASN A 252 -3.18 17.14 -17.28
N LEU A 253 -2.29 17.45 -16.33
CA LEU A 253 -2.52 17.41 -14.89
C LEU A 253 -2.72 18.82 -14.31
N ALA A 254 -1.96 19.81 -14.80
CA ALA A 254 -2.06 21.19 -14.35
C ALA A 254 -3.42 21.84 -14.67
N LYS A 255 -3.92 22.66 -13.75
CA LYS A 255 -5.14 23.47 -13.96
C LYS A 255 -5.00 24.35 -15.21
N GLY A 256 -6.01 24.29 -16.08
CA GLY A 256 -6.01 25.03 -17.35
C GLY A 256 -4.89 24.65 -18.33
N GLY A 257 -4.14 23.58 -18.05
CA GLY A 257 -2.98 23.16 -18.83
C GLY A 257 -1.73 24.03 -18.68
N ASN A 258 -1.70 24.92 -17.68
CA ASN A 258 -0.57 25.80 -17.43
C ASN A 258 0.22 25.32 -16.20
N VAL A 259 1.31 24.60 -16.46
CA VAL A 259 2.20 24.06 -15.42
C VAL A 259 2.88 25.16 -14.63
N SER A 260 3.31 26.26 -15.26
CA SER A 260 4.01 27.34 -14.57
C SER A 260 3.10 28.09 -13.58
N SER A 261 1.82 28.26 -13.92
CA SER A 261 0.86 28.93 -13.04
C SER A 261 0.22 27.99 -12.00
N ASN A 262 0.16 26.69 -12.28
CA ASN A 262 -0.41 25.66 -11.40
C ASN A 262 0.52 24.44 -11.34
N PRO A 263 1.69 24.58 -10.70
CA PRO A 263 2.74 23.57 -10.75
C PRO A 263 2.48 22.38 -9.83
N ILE A 264 1.66 22.55 -8.79
CA ILE A 264 1.46 21.58 -7.74
C ILE A 264 0.17 20.80 -7.97
N ILE A 265 0.24 19.49 -7.79
CA ILE A 265 -0.91 18.59 -7.78
C ILE A 265 -0.94 17.76 -6.50
N GLY A 266 -2.11 17.47 -5.97
CA GLY A 266 -2.34 16.45 -4.96
C GLY A 266 -2.82 15.15 -5.61
N THR A 267 -2.27 14.00 -5.21
CA THR A 267 -2.58 12.69 -5.80
C THR A 267 -2.99 11.69 -4.74
N TRP A 268 -4.01 10.89 -5.03
CA TRP A 268 -4.38 9.73 -4.22
C TRP A 268 -5.06 8.67 -5.08
N SER A 269 -4.98 7.42 -4.66
CA SER A 269 -5.69 6.31 -5.29
C SER A 269 -6.98 6.01 -4.54
N THR A 270 -7.92 5.35 -5.23
CA THR A 270 -9.07 4.72 -4.57
C THR A 270 -9.47 3.44 -5.28
N SER A 271 -9.90 2.44 -4.51
CA SER A 271 -10.68 1.32 -5.00
C SER A 271 -12.14 1.47 -4.59
N ALA A 272 -13.08 1.19 -5.49
CA ALA A 272 -14.50 1.26 -5.19
C ALA A 272 -15.26 0.00 -5.64
N ARG A 273 -16.03 -0.57 -4.71
CA ARG A 273 -16.82 -1.79 -4.91
C ARG A 273 -18.27 -1.51 -5.22
N PRO A 274 -18.95 -2.41 -5.97
CA PRO A 274 -20.39 -2.40 -6.06
C PRO A 274 -21.06 -2.53 -4.66
N THR A 275 -21.97 -1.62 -4.36
CA THR A 275 -22.73 -1.54 -3.09
C THR A 275 -23.65 -2.73 -2.80
N LYS A 276 -23.91 -3.57 -3.79
CA LYS A 276 -24.76 -4.76 -3.65
C LYS A 276 -24.08 -5.96 -4.30
N ARG A 277 -23.96 -7.06 -3.55
CA ARG A 277 -23.55 -8.38 -4.04
C ARG A 277 -24.61 -9.40 -3.62
N VAL A 278 -25.24 -10.03 -4.61
CA VAL A 278 -26.24 -11.09 -4.37
C VAL A 278 -25.60 -12.41 -4.75
N LEU A 279 -25.40 -13.28 -3.76
CA LEU A 279 -24.94 -14.65 -3.94
C LEU A 279 -26.15 -15.54 -4.27
N ARG A 280 -26.02 -16.41 -5.26
CA ARG A 280 -27.07 -17.38 -5.64
C ARG A 280 -26.69 -18.79 -5.22
N LYS A 281 -27.69 -19.65 -5.04
CA LYS A 281 -27.50 -21.07 -4.69
C LYS A 281 -26.60 -21.84 -5.65
N ASN A 282 -26.56 -21.45 -6.93
CA ASN A 282 -25.71 -22.08 -7.95
C ASN A 282 -24.26 -21.56 -7.96
N GLY A 283 -23.82 -20.87 -6.90
CA GLY A 283 -22.47 -20.31 -6.79
C GLY A 283 -22.22 -19.04 -7.60
N SER A 284 -23.16 -18.64 -8.48
CA SER A 284 -23.02 -17.38 -9.22
C SER A 284 -23.32 -16.16 -8.36
N GLN A 285 -22.75 -15.02 -8.73
CA GLN A 285 -23.01 -13.74 -8.07
C GLN A 285 -23.56 -12.68 -9.04
N LYS A 286 -24.38 -11.77 -8.52
CA LYS A 286 -24.83 -10.56 -9.22
C LYS A 286 -24.35 -9.34 -8.45
N LEU A 287 -23.59 -8.49 -9.14
CA LEU A 287 -23.11 -7.21 -8.62
C LEU A 287 -24.06 -6.08 -9.04
N GLY A 288 -24.32 -5.16 -8.12
CA GLY A 288 -25.10 -3.94 -8.34
C GLY A 288 -24.39 -2.92 -9.24
N ARG A 289 -25.06 -1.80 -9.51
CA ARG A 289 -24.52 -0.71 -10.35
C ARG A 289 -23.89 0.45 -9.58
N GLY A 290 -24.33 0.68 -8.34
CA GLY A 290 -23.78 1.77 -7.51
C GLY A 290 -22.48 1.33 -6.85
N HIS A 291 -21.53 2.26 -6.72
CA HIS A 291 -20.22 2.00 -6.12
C HIS A 291 -19.98 2.84 -4.86
N ARG A 292 -19.14 2.31 -3.97
CA ARG A 292 -18.60 3.02 -2.80
C ARG A 292 -17.11 2.72 -2.68
N THR A 293 -16.35 3.75 -2.34
CA THR A 293 -14.93 3.60 -2.04
C THR A 293 -14.77 2.71 -0.81
N THR A 294 -13.87 1.74 -0.93
CA THR A 294 -13.56 0.74 0.10
C THR A 294 -12.13 0.86 0.59
N SER A 295 -11.23 1.42 -0.22
CA SER A 295 -9.88 1.82 0.15
C SER A 295 -9.52 3.11 -0.58
N ARG A 296 -8.75 3.96 0.09
CA ARG A 296 -8.06 5.12 -0.50
C ARG A 296 -6.67 5.21 0.09
N LEU A 297 -5.74 5.84 -0.61
CA LEU A 297 -4.40 6.12 -0.09
C LEU A 297 -3.77 7.26 -0.87
N GLY A 298 -3.10 8.20 -0.20
CA GLY A 298 -2.35 9.31 -0.78
C GLY A 298 -0.94 9.37 -0.21
N MET A 299 -0.80 9.94 0.98
CA MET A 299 0.41 9.95 1.79
C MET A 299 0.69 8.55 2.39
N PRO A 300 1.91 8.03 2.23
CA PRO A 300 2.31 6.77 2.84
C PRO A 300 2.11 6.76 4.36
N LEU A 301 1.77 5.59 4.91
CA LEU A 301 1.71 5.30 6.34
C LEU A 301 0.61 6.05 7.13
N VAL A 302 -0.20 6.91 6.51
CA VAL A 302 -1.30 7.59 7.19
C VAL A 302 -2.41 6.60 7.55
N ASN A 303 -2.86 5.79 6.59
CA ASN A 303 -3.89 4.78 6.86
C ASN A 303 -3.37 3.74 7.85
N GLU A 304 -2.10 3.37 7.77
CA GLU A 304 -1.41 2.30 8.48
C GLU A 304 -1.14 2.69 9.94
N LEU A 305 -0.49 3.84 10.16
CA LEU A 305 0.13 4.22 11.43
C LEU A 305 -0.48 5.45 12.09
N VAL A 306 -1.21 6.29 11.35
CA VAL A 306 -1.83 7.51 11.89
C VAL A 306 -3.29 7.27 12.27
N ILE A 307 -4.07 6.66 11.38
CA ILE A 307 -5.51 6.45 11.63
C ILE A 307 -5.73 5.24 12.56
N PRO A 308 -6.39 5.40 13.72
CA PRO A 308 -6.63 4.31 14.64
C PRO A 308 -7.69 3.34 14.12
N LEU A 309 -7.58 2.07 14.52
CA LEU A 309 -8.44 0.97 14.07
C LEU A 309 -9.95 1.30 14.10
N LYS A 310 -10.42 2.00 15.14
CA LYS A 310 -11.83 2.40 15.31
C LYS A 310 -12.37 3.22 14.14
N ASP A 311 -11.50 3.96 13.44
CA ASP A 311 -11.86 4.90 12.38
C ASP A 311 -11.33 4.50 11.00
N LYS A 312 -10.47 3.48 10.86
CA LYS A 312 -9.88 3.09 9.56
C LYS A 312 -10.91 2.79 8.47
N ASN A 313 -12.01 2.11 8.79
CA ASN A 313 -13.10 1.90 7.82
C ASN A 313 -13.79 3.22 7.42
N ARG A 314 -13.99 4.14 8.37
CA ARG A 314 -14.58 5.46 8.12
C ARG A 314 -13.67 6.29 7.24
N TRP A 315 -12.37 6.28 7.54
CA TRP A 315 -11.33 6.94 6.76
C TRP A 315 -11.26 6.40 5.34
N ASN A 316 -11.22 5.08 5.15
CA ASN A 316 -11.21 4.46 3.83
C ASN A 316 -12.44 4.80 2.97
N ALA A 317 -13.61 4.94 3.60
CA ALA A 317 -14.85 5.32 2.91
C ALA A 317 -15.00 6.84 2.69
N SER A 318 -14.16 7.66 3.32
CA SER A 318 -14.20 9.12 3.24
C SER A 318 -13.50 9.66 1.98
N LYS A 319 -13.34 10.98 1.89
CA LYS A 319 -12.67 11.68 0.80
C LYS A 319 -11.69 12.68 1.39
N PRO A 320 -10.57 13.01 0.70
CA PRO A 320 -9.58 13.95 1.22
C PRO A 320 -10.16 15.29 1.72
N ARG A 321 -11.11 15.90 0.99
CA ARG A 321 -11.84 17.08 1.47
C ARG A 321 -12.45 16.93 2.87
N ASP A 322 -12.83 15.74 3.30
CA ASP A 322 -13.52 15.50 4.55
C ASP A 322 -12.52 15.21 5.71
N ASP A 323 -11.20 15.32 5.48
CA ASP A 323 -10.14 14.85 6.39
C ASP A 323 -9.94 15.64 7.68
N ALA A 324 -10.50 16.85 7.78
CA ALA A 324 -10.51 17.60 9.05
C ALA A 324 -11.13 16.79 10.21
N GLN A 325 -11.98 15.80 9.91
CA GLN A 325 -12.54 14.87 10.89
C GLN A 325 -11.51 13.90 11.52
N PHE A 326 -10.28 13.85 10.99
CA PHE A 326 -9.19 12.97 11.44
C PHE A 326 -7.93 13.77 11.83
N LEU A 327 -8.01 15.11 11.84
CA LEU A 327 -6.87 16.00 12.08
C LEU A 327 -6.17 15.73 13.42
N GLU A 328 -6.94 15.35 14.44
CA GLU A 328 -6.39 15.00 15.76
C GLU A 328 -5.32 13.90 15.70
N TYR A 329 -5.47 12.94 14.78
CA TYR A 329 -4.54 11.82 14.64
C TYR A 329 -3.23 12.22 13.96
N VAL A 330 -3.26 13.22 13.08
CA VAL A 330 -2.04 13.78 12.47
C VAL A 330 -1.31 14.68 13.45
N ASN A 331 -2.05 15.45 14.25
CA ASN A 331 -1.46 16.35 15.25
C ASN A 331 -0.78 15.61 16.40
N ASP A 332 -1.36 14.50 16.83
CA ASP A 332 -0.88 13.68 17.93
C ASP A 332 -0.89 12.20 17.49
N PRO A 333 0.05 11.80 16.62
CA PRO A 333 0.12 10.44 16.13
C PRO A 333 0.47 9.49 17.26
N ILE A 334 -0.07 8.27 17.19
CA ILE A 334 0.16 7.26 18.21
C ILE A 334 1.60 6.72 18.18
N VAL A 335 2.28 6.75 17.03
CA VAL A 335 3.62 6.16 16.86
C VAL A 335 4.64 6.73 17.86
N PRO A 336 4.84 8.06 18.00
CA PRO A 336 5.77 8.57 18.99
C PRO A 336 5.46 8.21 20.44
N ARG A 337 4.17 8.08 20.78
CA ARG A 337 3.76 7.62 22.13
C ARG A 337 4.24 6.20 22.39
N VAL A 338 4.13 5.37 21.38
CA VAL A 338 4.48 3.95 21.40
C VAL A 338 6.00 3.77 21.42
N VAL A 339 6.75 4.51 20.59
CA VAL A 339 8.22 4.52 20.59
C VAL A 339 8.76 4.99 21.95
N ASN A 340 8.24 6.09 22.51
CA ASN A 340 8.57 6.54 23.86
C ASN A 340 8.32 5.43 24.89
N GLN A 341 7.14 4.81 24.87
CA GLN A 341 6.79 3.78 25.84
C GLN A 341 7.74 2.58 25.81
N VAL A 342 8.19 2.13 24.63
CA VAL A 342 9.04 0.94 24.49
C VAL A 342 10.52 1.25 24.72
N TYR A 343 11.02 2.37 24.19
CA TYR A 343 12.44 2.66 24.12
C TYR A 343 12.90 3.86 24.98
N GLY A 344 11.97 4.54 25.66
CA GLY A 344 12.27 5.67 26.53
C GLY A 344 12.71 6.94 25.79
N PHE A 345 12.18 7.18 24.60
CA PHE A 345 12.31 8.45 23.86
C PHE A 345 11.44 9.53 24.49
N SER A 346 11.62 10.79 24.12
CA SER A 346 10.67 11.84 24.51
C SER A 346 9.76 12.16 23.35
N ILE A 347 8.44 12.13 23.57
CA ILE A 347 7.48 12.52 22.54
C ILE A 347 7.72 14.00 22.18
N PRO A 348 7.96 14.33 20.90
CA PRO A 348 8.24 15.71 20.51
C PRO A 348 7.03 16.63 20.67
N ASP A 349 7.27 17.87 21.12
CA ASP A 349 6.28 18.94 21.18
C ASP A 349 6.83 20.20 20.50
N SER A 350 6.08 20.78 19.54
CA SER A 350 6.59 21.86 18.70
C SER A 350 6.26 23.28 19.19
N ARG A 351 5.49 23.50 20.27
CA ARG A 351 5.23 24.87 20.79
C ARG A 351 5.03 24.98 22.32
N PRO A 352 5.40 26.13 22.94
CA PRO A 352 5.89 26.15 24.32
C PRO A 352 4.84 26.17 25.45
N ASN A 353 3.54 26.44 25.18
CA ASN A 353 2.63 26.91 26.24
C ASN A 353 1.20 26.27 26.28
N LYS A 354 0.95 25.10 25.67
CA LYS A 354 -0.33 24.37 25.91
C LYS A 354 -0.24 22.84 25.80
N PRO A 355 -0.87 22.09 26.73
CA PRO A 355 -0.82 20.63 26.77
C PRO A 355 -1.68 19.95 25.69
N GLY A 356 -1.13 18.91 25.06
CA GLY A 356 -1.81 18.01 24.10
C GLY A 356 -0.96 17.49 22.93
N ILE A 357 0.26 18.04 22.72
CA ILE A 357 1.16 17.87 21.55
C ILE A 357 0.65 18.65 20.33
N GLN A 358 1.37 19.72 19.97
CA GLN A 358 1.16 20.47 18.74
C GLN A 358 2.30 20.10 17.79
N ARG A 359 1.99 19.71 16.55
CA ARG A 359 2.97 19.27 15.55
C ARG A 359 2.60 19.82 14.17
N ASP A 360 2.76 21.13 14.02
CA ASP A 360 2.45 21.84 12.77
C ASP A 360 3.25 21.27 11.59
N ASP A 361 4.48 20.83 11.85
CA ASP A 361 5.35 20.15 10.88
C ASP A 361 4.72 18.87 10.32
N LEU A 362 3.96 18.11 11.12
CA LEU A 362 3.22 16.94 10.65
C LEU A 362 2.01 17.32 9.78
N ILE A 363 1.34 18.43 10.10
CA ILE A 363 0.27 18.96 9.24
C ILE A 363 0.87 19.37 7.88
N GLU A 364 2.03 20.02 7.89
CA GLU A 364 2.71 20.42 6.66
C GLU A 364 3.11 19.21 5.82
N VAL A 365 3.75 18.21 6.41
CA VAL A 365 4.17 17.00 5.69
C VAL A 365 2.98 16.19 5.19
N PHE A 366 2.00 15.88 6.04
CA PHE A 366 0.92 14.94 5.70
C PHE A 366 -0.31 15.56 5.06
N LEU A 367 -0.59 16.85 5.31
CA LEU A 367 -1.89 17.43 4.97
C LEU A 367 -1.83 18.67 4.09
N THR A 368 -0.79 19.48 4.10
CA THR A 368 -0.77 20.72 3.29
C THR A 368 0.33 20.79 2.25
N GLY A 369 1.41 20.04 2.41
CA GLY A 369 2.67 20.31 1.73
C GLY A 369 3.46 21.42 2.43
N LEU A 370 4.76 21.44 2.13
CA LEU A 370 5.75 22.39 2.63
C LEU A 370 5.68 23.70 1.83
N GLU A 371 5.67 24.83 2.54
CA GLU A 371 5.69 26.17 1.93
C GLU A 371 6.92 26.32 1.01
N GLY A 372 6.72 26.93 -0.16
CA GLY A 372 7.78 27.14 -1.15
C GLY A 372 8.16 25.91 -1.99
N LEU A 373 7.77 24.69 -1.56
CA LEU A 373 8.05 23.45 -2.29
C LEU A 373 6.79 22.88 -2.95
N ASN A 374 5.90 22.27 -2.19
CA ASN A 374 4.76 21.51 -2.71
C ASN A 374 3.40 21.87 -2.08
N GLN A 375 3.31 22.99 -1.37
CA GLN A 375 2.05 23.53 -0.85
C GLN A 375 1.23 24.28 -1.94
N PRO A 376 0.00 23.83 -2.28
CA PRO A 376 -0.88 24.56 -3.20
C PRO A 376 -1.32 25.93 -2.65
N ARG A 377 -1.60 26.89 -3.53
CA ARG A 377 -2.02 28.25 -3.14
C ARG A 377 -3.30 28.30 -2.28
N ASN A 378 -4.28 27.45 -2.58
CA ASN A 378 -5.56 27.42 -1.87
C ASN A 378 -5.68 26.15 -1.02
N VAL A 379 -4.56 25.70 -0.45
CA VAL A 379 -4.50 24.39 0.19
C VAL A 379 -5.56 24.23 1.27
N ARG A 380 -6.34 23.16 1.12
CA ARG A 380 -7.13 22.57 2.18
C ARG A 380 -6.31 21.43 2.79
N PRO A 381 -6.13 21.38 4.12
CA PRO A 381 -5.52 20.22 4.77
C PRO A 381 -6.25 18.93 4.40
N SER A 382 -5.56 18.04 3.72
CA SER A 382 -6.08 16.77 3.20
C SER A 382 -4.96 15.78 2.92
N GLU A 383 -5.25 14.50 3.15
CA GLU A 383 -4.32 13.41 2.92
C GLU A 383 -4.21 13.12 1.41
N GLU A 384 -3.15 13.69 0.81
CA GLU A 384 -2.86 13.63 -0.63
C GLU A 384 -1.36 13.72 -0.85
N LEU A 385 -0.82 12.90 -1.75
CA LEU A 385 0.58 12.96 -2.16
C LEU A 385 0.81 14.17 -3.07
N ARG A 386 1.44 15.21 -2.54
CA ARG A 386 1.61 16.50 -3.22
C ARG A 386 2.92 16.59 -3.99
N LEU A 387 2.82 16.75 -5.31
CA LEU A 387 3.97 16.87 -6.22
C LEU A 387 3.99 18.26 -6.86
N ASN A 388 5.09 18.98 -6.69
CA ASN A 388 5.48 20.11 -7.52
C ASN A 388 6.08 19.60 -8.84
N MET A 389 5.30 19.70 -9.91
CA MET A 389 5.69 19.22 -11.23
C MET A 389 6.78 20.07 -11.89
N THR A 390 7.22 21.16 -11.29
CA THR A 390 8.32 22.01 -11.79
C THR A 390 9.66 21.71 -11.15
N THR A 391 9.69 21.00 -10.01
CA THR A 391 10.93 20.52 -9.42
C THR A 391 11.69 19.66 -10.44
N PRO A 392 13.00 19.91 -10.65
CA PRO A 392 13.84 19.08 -11.51
C PRO A 392 13.83 17.62 -11.07
N VAL A 393 14.04 16.71 -12.02
CA VAL A 393 14.28 15.30 -11.69
C VAL A 393 15.65 15.22 -10.99
N CYS A 394 15.72 14.44 -9.90
CA CYS A 394 16.96 14.13 -9.20
C CYS A 394 17.09 12.60 -9.09
N GLU A 395 18.07 12.02 -9.79
CA GLU A 395 18.34 10.57 -9.80
C GLU A 395 19.76 10.30 -9.29
N PRO A 396 20.06 9.09 -8.74
CA PRO A 396 21.32 8.79 -8.05
C PRO A 396 22.59 9.16 -8.81
N VAL A 397 22.59 8.97 -10.13
CA VAL A 397 23.78 9.20 -10.98
C VAL A 397 23.82 10.62 -11.55
N SER A 398 22.66 11.28 -11.70
CA SER A 398 22.55 12.53 -12.46
C SER A 398 22.43 13.78 -11.59
N CYS A 399 22.23 13.60 -10.28
CA CYS A 399 21.94 14.68 -9.35
C CYS A 399 22.71 14.47 -8.04
N GLY A 400 23.68 15.35 -7.75
CA GLY A 400 24.55 15.21 -6.57
C GLY A 400 23.86 15.44 -5.23
N SER A 401 22.64 15.99 -5.23
CA SER A 401 21.77 16.13 -4.06
C SER A 401 20.81 14.96 -3.90
N TYR A 402 20.91 13.91 -4.73
CA TYR A 402 20.03 12.74 -4.61
C TYR A 402 20.14 12.13 -3.21
N SER A 403 19.01 11.86 -2.60
CA SER A 403 18.92 11.14 -1.32
C SER A 403 17.66 10.30 -1.28
N SER A 404 17.77 9.04 -0.85
CA SER A 404 16.60 8.19 -0.56
C SER A 404 15.76 8.75 0.60
N PHE A 405 16.35 9.60 1.45
CA PHE A 405 15.64 10.34 2.50
C PHE A 405 14.90 11.59 1.98
N GLY A 406 14.85 11.80 0.66
CA GLY A 406 14.09 12.89 0.05
C GLY A 406 14.44 14.25 0.65
N VAL A 407 13.41 15.04 1.00
CA VAL A 407 13.58 16.43 1.44
C VAL A 407 14.41 16.54 2.72
N ILE A 408 14.26 15.63 3.69
CA ILE A 408 15.08 15.64 4.92
C ILE A 408 16.54 15.27 4.64
N GLY A 409 16.81 14.63 3.49
CA GLY A 409 18.14 14.37 2.97
C GLY A 409 18.70 15.48 2.06
N GLY A 410 18.00 16.61 1.90
CA GLY A 410 18.39 17.71 1.01
C GLY A 410 17.97 17.54 -0.46
N ASP A 411 17.15 16.54 -0.78
CA ASP A 411 16.65 16.24 -2.11
C ASP A 411 15.20 16.73 -2.28
N GLU A 412 15.03 17.91 -2.88
CA GLU A 412 13.69 18.48 -3.12
C GLU A 412 12.82 17.67 -4.08
N ALA A 413 13.39 16.74 -4.86
CA ALA A 413 12.62 15.91 -5.79
C ALA A 413 12.06 14.62 -5.16
N GLY A 414 12.52 14.28 -3.95
CA GLY A 414 12.04 13.13 -3.19
C GLY A 414 10.89 13.46 -2.25
N TYR A 415 10.41 12.44 -1.54
CA TYR A 415 9.34 12.55 -0.55
C TYR A 415 9.62 13.64 0.52
N PRO A 416 8.63 14.48 0.90
CA PRO A 416 7.21 14.43 0.51
C PRO A 416 6.83 15.21 -0.76
N ASN A 417 7.78 15.68 -1.59
CA ASN A 417 7.45 16.33 -2.86
C ASN A 417 7.13 15.29 -3.96
N GLY A 418 5.97 14.69 -3.84
CA GLY A 418 5.67 13.42 -4.50
C GLY A 418 6.35 12.28 -3.74
N ARG A 419 6.54 11.17 -4.44
CA ARG A 419 7.25 9.99 -3.93
C ARG A 419 7.80 9.21 -5.12
N ARG A 420 9.12 8.99 -5.14
CA ARG A 420 9.79 8.05 -6.05
C ARG A 420 9.68 6.63 -5.50
N LEU A 421 9.87 5.63 -6.35
CA LEU A 421 9.87 4.23 -5.91
C LEU A 421 10.97 3.96 -4.87
N ALA A 422 12.12 4.63 -5.00
CA ALA A 422 13.29 4.44 -4.13
C ALA A 422 13.37 5.40 -2.93
N ASP A 423 12.32 6.18 -2.65
CA ASP A 423 12.28 7.00 -1.44
C ASP A 423 11.99 6.11 -0.22
N ASP A 424 12.83 6.21 0.81
CA ASP A 424 12.72 5.48 2.08
C ASP A 424 11.67 6.15 2.97
N VAL A 425 10.40 5.97 2.58
CA VAL A 425 9.28 6.66 3.24
C VAL A 425 9.05 6.19 4.66
N THR A 426 9.49 4.97 5.02
CA THR A 426 9.38 4.43 6.38
C THR A 426 10.29 5.22 7.31
N ASP A 427 11.58 5.32 7.00
CA ASP A 427 12.52 6.09 7.81
C ASP A 427 12.18 7.58 7.82
N ILE A 428 11.84 8.16 6.66
CA ILE A 428 11.48 9.59 6.60
C ILE A 428 10.28 9.86 7.50
N THR A 429 9.22 9.05 7.38
CA THR A 429 7.98 9.24 8.16
C THR A 429 8.24 9.04 9.65
N LEU A 430 9.03 8.03 10.04
CA LEU A 430 9.38 7.77 11.43
C LEU A 430 10.18 8.93 12.03
N ARG A 431 11.23 9.41 11.35
CA ARG A 431 12.07 10.52 11.83
C ARG A 431 11.31 11.84 11.87
N VAL A 432 10.44 12.09 10.89
CA VAL A 432 9.52 13.22 10.91
C VAL A 432 8.56 13.10 12.10
N ALA A 433 7.93 11.95 12.33
CA ALA A 433 7.07 11.73 13.50
C ALA A 433 7.83 11.92 14.83
N GLU A 434 9.12 11.59 14.89
CA GLU A 434 10.01 11.77 16.05
C GLU A 434 10.69 13.14 16.12
N GLY A 435 10.32 14.06 15.23
CA GLY A 435 10.58 15.49 15.41
C GLY A 435 11.85 16.01 14.76
N ILE A 436 12.45 15.30 13.78
CA ILE A 436 13.66 15.77 13.06
C ILE A 436 13.50 17.17 12.43
N LEU A 437 12.27 17.60 12.15
CA LEU A 437 11.96 18.94 11.62
C LEU A 437 11.87 20.03 12.70
N LEU A 438 11.85 19.63 13.97
CA LEU A 438 11.83 20.54 15.11
C LEU A 438 13.25 20.94 15.50
N PRO A 439 13.44 22.08 16.18
CA PRO A 439 14.71 22.42 16.80
C PRO A 439 15.22 21.25 17.67
N PRO A 440 16.54 20.97 17.70
CA PRO A 440 17.12 19.91 18.55
C PRO A 440 16.82 20.06 20.05
N SER A 441 16.37 21.23 20.49
CA SER A 441 15.93 21.48 21.87
C SER A 441 14.47 21.07 22.16
N GLN A 442 13.72 20.65 21.13
CA GLN A 442 12.27 20.36 21.21
C GLN A 442 11.92 18.90 20.88
N HIS A 443 12.91 18.07 20.59
CA HIS A 443 12.73 16.64 20.36
C HIS A 443 13.95 15.84 20.86
N ASP A 444 13.83 14.52 20.93
CA ASP A 444 14.93 13.64 21.27
C ASP A 444 15.77 13.35 20.02
N VAL A 445 16.99 13.89 19.94
CA VAL A 445 17.88 13.76 18.76
C VAL A 445 18.29 12.31 18.45
N ARG A 446 18.04 11.34 19.35
CA ARG A 446 18.17 9.93 19.00
C ARG A 446 17.17 9.52 17.90
N GLY A 447 16.05 10.24 17.79
CA GLY A 447 14.99 10.03 16.81
C GLY A 447 15.48 10.23 15.38
N ASP A 448 16.47 11.10 15.18
CA ASP A 448 17.02 11.44 13.85
C ASP A 448 17.70 10.25 13.15
N ALA A 449 18.10 9.25 13.93
CA ALA A 449 18.77 8.03 13.47
C ALA A 449 17.86 6.80 13.48
N LEU A 450 16.57 6.95 13.82
CA LEU A 450 15.64 5.82 13.79
C LEU A 450 15.46 5.29 12.37
N THR A 451 15.43 3.97 12.27
CA THR A 451 15.32 3.25 11.01
C THR A 451 14.63 1.91 11.21
N ASP A 452 13.96 1.42 10.19
CA ASP A 452 13.51 0.02 10.10
C ASP A 452 14.59 -0.90 9.52
N GLY A 453 15.77 -0.37 9.20
CA GLY A 453 16.92 -1.10 8.67
C GLY A 453 16.81 -1.48 7.19
N VAL A 454 15.72 -1.14 6.50
CA VAL A 454 15.45 -1.52 5.10
C VAL A 454 15.45 -0.26 4.23
N GLN A 455 16.55 -0.03 3.51
CA GLN A 455 16.77 1.23 2.79
C GLN A 455 16.60 1.13 1.27
N LEU A 456 16.34 -0.07 0.76
CA LEU A 456 16.23 -0.36 -0.66
C LEU A 456 15.34 -1.57 -0.91
N ASN A 457 14.69 -1.56 -2.06
CA ASN A 457 13.93 -2.68 -2.58
C ASN A 457 14.83 -3.87 -2.89
N ASP A 458 14.36 -5.08 -2.61
CA ASP A 458 15.02 -6.35 -2.95
C ASP A 458 15.32 -6.48 -4.47
N SER A 459 14.43 -5.95 -5.31
CA SER A 459 14.55 -5.95 -6.77
C SER A 459 14.81 -4.55 -7.33
N PRO A 460 15.83 -4.36 -8.19
CA PRO A 460 16.17 -3.04 -8.73
C PRO A 460 15.12 -2.52 -9.71
N PHE A 461 14.71 -1.27 -9.52
CA PHE A 461 13.76 -0.60 -10.40
C PHE A 461 14.32 -0.36 -11.82
N GLY A 462 13.42 -0.34 -12.80
CA GLY A 462 13.74 -0.06 -14.19
C GLY A 462 13.90 1.43 -14.49
N ASN A 463 14.71 1.75 -15.50
CA ASN A 463 15.00 3.13 -15.93
C ASN A 463 13.96 3.74 -16.90
N THR A 464 12.92 2.99 -17.25
CA THR A 464 11.86 3.44 -18.16
C THR A 464 10.50 2.97 -17.66
N PHE A 465 9.44 3.67 -18.06
CA PHE A 465 8.08 3.33 -17.68
C PHE A 465 7.76 1.84 -17.95
N PRO A 466 7.20 1.08 -16.98
CA PRO A 466 6.55 1.54 -15.74
C PRO A 466 7.46 1.67 -14.51
N TYR A 467 8.78 1.53 -14.63
CA TYR A 467 9.82 1.60 -13.60
C TYR A 467 9.75 0.55 -12.48
N VAL A 468 8.56 0.06 -12.11
CA VAL A 468 8.41 -1.05 -11.16
C VAL A 468 9.11 -2.30 -11.66
N SER A 469 9.71 -3.03 -10.73
CA SER A 469 10.46 -4.27 -10.98
C SER A 469 9.59 -5.35 -11.62
N LEU A 470 10.24 -6.34 -12.23
CA LEU A 470 9.52 -7.53 -12.70
C LEU A 470 9.08 -8.35 -11.48
N PRO A 471 7.89 -8.99 -11.54
CA PRO A 471 7.45 -9.82 -10.43
C PRO A 471 8.35 -11.05 -10.22
N SER A 472 8.42 -11.49 -8.98
CA SER A 472 8.97 -12.77 -8.59
C SER A 472 8.17 -13.91 -9.22
N ALA A 473 8.89 -14.94 -9.69
CA ALA A 473 8.30 -16.04 -10.44
C ALA A 473 7.76 -17.12 -9.51
N GLY A 474 6.58 -17.68 -9.80
CA GLY A 474 6.01 -18.79 -9.01
C GLY A 474 6.81 -20.11 -9.05
N SER A 475 7.94 -20.14 -9.75
CA SER A 475 8.91 -21.24 -9.75
C SER A 475 10.09 -21.00 -8.81
N ASP A 476 10.17 -19.84 -8.16
CA ASP A 476 11.18 -19.59 -7.14
C ASP A 476 10.89 -20.45 -5.90
N ALA A 477 11.92 -21.12 -5.39
CA ALA A 477 11.81 -22.00 -4.24
C ALA A 477 12.04 -21.27 -2.90
N SER A 478 12.59 -20.05 -2.94
CA SER A 478 12.78 -19.19 -1.77
C SER A 478 12.55 -17.73 -2.18
N PRO A 479 11.29 -17.36 -2.49
CA PRO A 479 10.97 -15.98 -2.84
C PRO A 479 11.10 -15.02 -1.66
N HIS A 480 11.19 -15.52 -0.42
CA HIS A 480 11.32 -14.75 0.82
C HIS A 480 12.46 -15.33 1.66
#